data_AF-A0A1J5I1I3-F1
#
_entry.id   AF-A0A1J5I1I3-F1
#
_cell.length_a   1.000
_cell.length_b   1.000
_cell.length_c   1.000
_cell.angle_alpha   90.00
_cell.angle_beta   90.00
_cell.angle_gamma   90.00
#
_symmetry.space_group_name_H-M   'P 1'
#
loop_
_entity.id
_entity.type
_entity.pdbx_description
1 polymer ?
#
loop_
_entity_poly.entity_id
_entity_poly.type
_entity_poly.pdbx_seq_one_letter_code
_entity_poly.pdbx_strand_id
1 'polypeptide(L)'
;MTHPYSDLPPEAFWRTAVAAHNPLKIRGLWQPKFRILRKHRIATAGSCFAQHIGQALAGRGYNWFNAEEAPSLLPAEARAEFNYGIFSFRTGNIYTAAMLLQWLQLAYGLRDPIEEVWQQHGRFFDPLRPVIEPGGFASAEELFGSRESVLAAIRRAVEEAHVFVFTMGLTESWRNLQAGFEYALCPGTTAGTFDAETHGFHNHQMGAILDDMRKVLRIMKRRNKRLRVLLTVSPVPLTATASGQHVLTATTYSKSVLRAVAGQLVDELDFVDYFPSYEIVTHPIYRGMFFAPNQRTIVHEGVDVVMQNFFDDQTAAFGDEKPTPARKARPAAPGPGCGGVKCEEEMLGAFA
;
A
#
# COMPACT_ATOMS: atom_id res chain seq x y z
N MET A 1 37.67 19.21 23.12
CA MET A 1 37.88 18.85 21.69
C MET A 1 36.54 18.99 21.00
N THR A 2 36.44 19.83 19.98
CA THR A 2 35.23 20.02 19.16
C THR A 2 35.22 18.96 18.06
N HIS A 3 34.14 18.17 17.95
CA HIS A 3 33.94 17.19 16.90
C HIS A 3 32.51 17.29 16.34
N PRO A 4 32.19 16.71 15.16
CA PRO A 4 30.87 16.87 14.54
C PRO A 4 29.68 16.42 15.41
N TYR A 5 29.88 15.48 16.34
CA TYR A 5 28.84 15.06 17.29
C TYR A 5 28.67 15.99 18.51
N SER A 6 29.50 17.02 18.72
CA SER A 6 29.47 17.84 19.95
C SER A 6 28.21 18.71 20.03
N ASP A 7 27.69 19.10 18.86
CA ASP A 7 26.57 20.06 18.71
C ASP A 7 25.33 19.40 18.07
N LEU A 8 25.28 18.07 18.00
CA LEU A 8 24.09 17.38 17.50
C LEU A 8 22.94 17.44 18.50
N PRO A 9 21.69 17.49 18.03
CA PRO A 9 20.53 17.54 18.92
C PRO A 9 20.29 16.19 19.63
N PRO A 10 19.53 16.16 20.74
CA PRO A 10 19.29 14.94 21.52
C PRO A 10 18.72 13.77 20.72
N GLU A 11 17.91 14.04 19.70
CA GLU A 11 17.33 13.05 18.79
C GLU A 11 18.37 12.30 17.95
N ALA A 12 19.59 12.83 17.79
CA ALA A 12 20.68 12.17 17.07
C ALA A 12 21.37 11.06 17.88
N PHE A 13 21.13 10.97 19.19
CA PHE A 13 21.79 9.99 20.06
C PHE A 13 20.81 8.96 20.59
N TRP A 14 21.12 7.68 20.41
CA TRP A 14 20.27 6.57 20.86
C TRP A 14 19.83 6.67 22.32
N ARG A 15 20.75 7.04 23.22
CA ARG A 15 20.45 7.14 24.65
C ARG A 15 19.32 8.12 24.93
N THR A 16 19.42 9.33 24.37
CA THR A 16 18.45 10.40 24.60
C THR A 16 17.23 10.30 23.71
N ALA A 17 17.36 9.82 22.48
CA ALA A 17 16.24 9.69 21.54
C ALA A 17 15.36 8.46 21.80
N VAL A 18 15.97 7.33 22.21
CA VAL A 18 15.31 6.03 22.27
C VAL A 18 15.34 5.44 23.68
N ALA A 19 16.53 5.17 24.22
CA ALA A 19 16.65 4.36 25.45
C ALA A 19 16.09 5.04 26.71
N ALA A 20 16.11 6.37 26.78
CA ALA A 20 15.59 7.15 27.91
C ALA A 20 14.08 7.42 27.82
N HIS A 21 13.41 7.06 26.72
CA HIS A 21 12.00 7.37 26.49
C HIS A 21 11.10 6.16 26.72
N ASN A 22 9.87 6.42 27.18
CA ASN A 22 8.79 5.45 27.05
C ASN A 22 8.53 5.21 25.55
N PRO A 23 8.48 3.94 25.07
CA PRO A 23 8.28 3.64 23.65
C PRO A 23 7.08 4.37 23.02
N LEU A 24 5.96 4.48 23.75
CA LEU A 24 4.73 5.14 23.27
C LEU A 24 4.84 6.68 23.23
N LYS A 25 5.93 7.25 23.76
CA LYS A 25 6.21 8.68 23.81
C LYS A 25 7.34 9.11 22.87
N ILE A 26 7.94 8.19 22.12
CA ILE A 26 8.87 8.53 21.04
C ILE A 26 8.10 9.32 19.97
N ARG A 27 8.66 10.44 19.52
CA ARG A 27 8.08 11.40 18.55
C ARG A 27 9.17 11.95 17.63
N GLY A 28 8.79 12.63 16.54
CA GLY A 28 9.74 13.25 15.62
C GLY A 28 10.50 12.22 14.78
N LEU A 29 9.91 11.03 14.59
CA LEU A 29 10.50 9.98 13.75
C LEU A 29 10.40 10.33 12.27
N TRP A 30 9.43 11.18 11.90
CA TRP A 30 9.28 11.72 10.57
C TRP A 30 9.42 13.24 10.58
N GLN A 31 10.23 13.75 9.66
CA GLN A 31 10.29 15.18 9.35
C GLN A 31 9.66 15.38 7.96
N PRO A 32 8.35 15.68 7.89
CA PRO A 32 7.65 15.68 6.62
C PRO A 32 8.15 16.78 5.69
N LYS A 33 8.46 16.41 4.44
CA LYS A 33 8.90 17.35 3.39
C LYS A 33 7.80 18.27 2.89
N PHE A 34 6.54 17.84 3.03
CA PHE A 34 5.39 18.61 2.55
C PHE A 34 4.19 18.46 3.48
N ARG A 35 3.41 19.54 3.52
CA ARG A 35 2.18 19.61 4.31
C ARG A 35 1.05 18.83 3.66
N ILE A 36 0.38 17.99 4.43
CA ILE A 36 -0.82 17.26 4.02
C ILE A 36 -2.03 17.90 4.73
N LEU A 37 -2.91 18.53 3.95
CA LEU A 37 -4.09 19.24 4.45
C LEU A 37 -5.35 18.38 4.30
N ARG A 38 -6.36 18.60 5.15
CA ARG A 38 -7.65 17.88 5.05
C ARG A 38 -8.32 18.02 3.68
N LYS A 39 -8.14 19.15 3.00
CA LYS A 39 -8.70 19.39 1.65
C LYS A 39 -7.99 18.61 0.53
N HIS A 40 -6.74 18.19 0.75
CA HIS A 40 -5.97 17.46 -0.26
C HIS A 40 -6.65 16.14 -0.57
N ARG A 41 -6.87 15.86 -1.86
CA ARG A 41 -7.24 14.51 -2.32
C ARG A 41 -6.06 13.59 -2.09
N ILE A 42 -6.22 12.61 -1.20
CA ILE A 42 -5.17 11.66 -0.83
C ILE A 42 -5.56 10.29 -1.36
N ALA A 43 -4.84 9.81 -2.37
CA ALA A 43 -5.02 8.45 -2.88
C ALA A 43 -4.13 7.48 -2.09
N THR A 44 -4.62 6.29 -1.79
CA THR A 44 -3.85 5.21 -1.13
C THR A 44 -3.85 3.95 -1.99
N ALA A 45 -2.69 3.31 -2.09
CA ALA A 45 -2.48 2.03 -2.76
C ALA A 45 -1.32 1.27 -2.10
N GLY A 46 -1.21 -0.03 -2.36
CA GLY A 46 -0.11 -0.84 -1.86
C GLY A 46 -0.58 -2.06 -1.08
N SER A 47 0.14 -2.40 -0.01
CA SER A 47 -0.22 -3.51 0.88
C SER A 47 -1.48 -3.24 1.70
N CYS A 48 -1.90 -4.26 2.45
CA CYS A 48 -3.08 -4.24 3.30
C CYS A 48 -3.01 -3.12 4.37
N PHE A 49 -1.81 -2.75 4.80
CA PHE A 49 -1.62 -1.65 5.76
C PHE A 49 -2.00 -0.27 5.18
N ALA A 50 -2.07 -0.11 3.85
CA ALA A 50 -2.61 1.11 3.24
C ALA A 50 -4.11 1.32 3.52
N GLN A 51 -4.87 0.26 3.84
CA GLN A 51 -6.27 0.36 4.24
C GLN A 51 -6.39 1.11 5.57
N HIS A 52 -5.54 0.77 6.54
CA HIS A 52 -5.50 1.47 7.83
C HIS A 52 -5.17 2.95 7.68
N ILE A 53 -4.21 3.29 6.80
CA ILE A 53 -3.86 4.70 6.52
C ILE A 53 -5.07 5.43 5.91
N GLY A 54 -5.72 4.83 4.90
CA GLY A 54 -6.91 5.41 4.27
C GLY A 54 -8.07 5.63 5.25
N GLN A 55 -8.39 4.62 6.06
CA GLN A 55 -9.41 4.66 7.09
C GLN A 55 -9.12 5.73 8.15
N ALA A 56 -7.89 5.80 8.65
CA ALA A 56 -7.49 6.78 9.66
C ALA A 56 -7.51 8.23 9.14
N LEU A 57 -7.12 8.43 7.87
CA LEU A 57 -7.25 9.73 7.20
C LEU A 57 -8.73 10.14 7.08
N ALA A 58 -9.57 9.25 6.56
CA ALA A 58 -11.01 9.49 6.43
C ALA A 58 -11.67 9.78 7.78
N GLY A 59 -11.35 8.97 8.80
CA GLY A 59 -11.87 9.12 10.17
C GLY A 59 -11.50 10.44 10.85
N ARG A 60 -10.37 11.05 10.47
CA ARG A 60 -9.94 12.39 10.94
C ARG A 60 -10.35 13.54 10.00
N GLY A 61 -11.25 13.27 9.05
CA GLY A 61 -11.84 14.26 8.15
C GLY A 61 -10.92 14.72 7.03
N TYR A 62 -9.86 13.97 6.72
CA TYR A 62 -9.10 14.18 5.50
C TYR A 62 -9.88 13.68 4.29
N ASN A 63 -9.66 14.32 3.15
CA ASN A 63 -10.24 13.94 1.87
C ASN A 63 -9.48 12.74 1.28
N TRP A 64 -9.63 11.58 1.92
CA TRP A 64 -9.24 10.30 1.35
C TRP A 64 -10.03 10.08 0.05
N PHE A 65 -9.30 9.98 -1.05
CA PHE A 65 -9.88 10.03 -2.38
C PHE A 65 -10.22 8.63 -2.86
N ASN A 66 -11.51 8.28 -2.80
CA ASN A 66 -12.05 7.11 -3.47
C ASN A 66 -12.33 7.45 -4.96
N ALA A 67 -11.45 7.00 -5.85
CA ALA A 67 -11.56 7.22 -7.29
C ALA A 67 -12.46 6.18 -7.99
N GLU A 68 -12.83 5.10 -7.29
CA GLU A 68 -13.73 4.06 -7.76
C GLU A 68 -14.88 3.84 -6.77
N GLU A 69 -15.85 4.75 -6.83
CA GLU A 69 -17.01 4.70 -5.95
C GLU A 69 -17.90 3.50 -6.28
N ALA A 70 -18.50 2.89 -5.24
CA ALA A 70 -19.47 1.82 -5.44
C ALA A 70 -20.65 2.29 -6.29
N PRO A 71 -21.19 1.43 -7.18
CA PRO A 71 -22.45 1.71 -7.86
C PRO A 71 -23.54 2.08 -6.85
N SER A 72 -24.38 3.07 -7.19
CA SER A 72 -25.42 3.56 -6.28
C SER A 72 -26.44 2.50 -5.89
N LEU A 73 -26.65 1.49 -6.74
CA LEU A 73 -27.56 0.37 -6.52
C LEU A 73 -26.94 -0.73 -5.64
N LEU A 74 -25.63 -0.73 -5.40
CA LEU A 74 -24.98 -1.72 -4.55
C LEU A 74 -25.24 -1.39 -3.06
N PRO A 75 -25.91 -2.29 -2.31
CA PRO A 75 -26.18 -2.09 -0.89
C PRO A 75 -24.90 -1.87 -0.10
N ALA A 76 -24.96 -1.06 0.95
CA ALA A 76 -23.78 -0.64 1.70
C ALA A 76 -23.02 -1.83 2.32
N GLU A 77 -23.78 -2.81 2.79
CA GLU A 77 -23.32 -4.08 3.35
C GLU A 77 -22.54 -4.93 2.34
N ALA A 78 -22.90 -4.89 1.05
CA ALA A 78 -22.24 -5.63 -0.01
C ALA A 78 -20.96 -4.93 -0.51
N ARG A 79 -20.82 -3.61 -0.33
CA ARG A 79 -19.68 -2.84 -0.89
C ARG A 79 -18.33 -3.41 -0.48
N ALA A 80 -18.19 -3.75 0.80
CA ALA A 80 -16.96 -4.31 1.32
C ALA A 80 -16.64 -5.65 0.67
N GLU A 81 -17.63 -6.54 0.52
CA GLU A 81 -17.49 -7.85 -0.12
C GLU A 81 -16.93 -7.73 -1.55
N PHE A 82 -17.41 -6.76 -2.33
CA PHE A 82 -16.97 -6.47 -3.70
C PHE A 82 -15.78 -5.48 -3.77
N ASN A 83 -15.06 -5.27 -2.66
CA ASN A 83 -13.85 -4.44 -2.55
C ASN A 83 -14.03 -2.93 -2.79
N TYR A 84 -15.25 -2.40 -2.73
CA TYR A 84 -15.47 -0.95 -2.81
C TYR A 84 -15.19 -0.25 -1.48
N GLY A 85 -14.52 0.89 -1.54
CA GLY A 85 -14.19 1.69 -0.36
C GLY A 85 -13.08 1.11 0.52
N ILE A 86 -12.29 0.16 -0.02
CA ILE A 86 -11.12 -0.44 0.65
C ILE A 86 -9.84 0.32 0.30
N PHE A 87 -9.64 0.59 -0.99
CA PHE A 87 -8.55 1.39 -1.54
C PHE A 87 -9.12 2.54 -2.39
N SER A 88 -8.24 3.43 -2.85
CA SER A 88 -8.64 4.51 -3.77
C SER A 88 -9.14 4.01 -5.13
N PHE A 89 -8.77 2.79 -5.53
CA PHE A 89 -9.23 2.12 -6.74
C PHE A 89 -9.14 0.60 -6.52
N ARG A 90 -9.97 -0.16 -7.23
CA ARG A 90 -10.34 -1.54 -6.91
C ARG A 90 -9.40 -2.55 -7.58
N THR A 91 -8.09 -2.43 -7.30
CA THR A 91 -7.05 -3.38 -7.72
C THR A 91 -6.83 -4.53 -6.75
N GLY A 92 -7.37 -4.43 -5.54
CA GLY A 92 -6.86 -5.22 -4.41
C GLY A 92 -5.48 -4.71 -3.98
N ASN A 93 -4.72 -5.56 -3.28
CA ASN A 93 -3.37 -5.20 -2.86
C ASN A 93 -2.40 -5.09 -4.04
N ILE A 94 -1.50 -4.10 -3.97
CA ILE A 94 -0.37 -3.94 -4.88
C ILE A 94 0.91 -4.19 -4.09
N TYR A 95 1.43 -5.41 -4.16
CA TYR A 95 2.53 -5.83 -3.30
C TYR A 95 3.91 -5.34 -3.76
N THR A 96 4.16 -5.31 -5.07
CA THR A 96 5.48 -5.01 -5.64
C THR A 96 5.49 -3.69 -6.44
N ALA A 97 6.68 -3.14 -6.66
CA ALA A 97 6.87 -1.98 -7.54
C ALA A 97 6.49 -2.29 -9.01
N ALA A 98 6.79 -3.49 -9.49
CA ALA A 98 6.45 -3.91 -10.85
C ALA A 98 4.93 -4.03 -11.05
N MET A 99 4.20 -4.51 -10.05
CA MET A 99 2.73 -4.57 -10.13
C MET A 99 2.11 -3.16 -10.20
N LEU A 100 2.63 -2.19 -9.42
CA LEU A 100 2.21 -0.79 -9.54
C LEU A 100 2.54 -0.23 -10.94
N LEU A 101 3.75 -0.51 -11.44
CA LEU A 101 4.17 -0.10 -12.78
C LEU A 101 3.25 -0.69 -13.85
N GLN A 102 2.94 -1.98 -13.76
CA GLN A 102 2.03 -2.70 -14.65
C GLN A 102 0.66 -2.03 -14.69
N TRP A 103 0.04 -1.74 -13.54
CA TRP A 103 -1.25 -1.08 -13.48
C TRP A 103 -1.23 0.31 -14.13
N LEU A 104 -0.17 1.10 -13.89
CA LEU A 104 -0.01 2.39 -14.54
C LEU A 104 0.20 2.26 -16.05
N GLN A 105 0.98 1.29 -16.50
CA GLN A 105 1.20 1.07 -17.92
C GLN A 105 -0.09 0.67 -18.62
N LEU A 106 -0.89 -0.24 -18.03
CA LEU A 106 -2.23 -0.57 -18.54
C LEU A 106 -3.13 0.66 -18.58
N ALA A 107 -3.19 1.42 -17.48
CA ALA A 107 -4.09 2.57 -17.37
C ALA A 107 -3.79 3.68 -18.38
N TYR A 108 -2.55 3.79 -18.86
CA TYR A 108 -2.13 4.81 -19.82
C TYR A 108 -1.77 4.26 -21.20
N GLY A 109 -2.08 2.99 -21.50
CA GLY A 109 -1.77 2.37 -22.80
C GLY A 109 -0.27 2.35 -23.13
N LEU A 110 0.58 2.19 -22.12
CA LEU A 110 2.06 2.12 -22.26
C LEU A 110 2.58 0.68 -22.36
N ARG A 111 1.68 -0.29 -22.42
CA ARG A 111 1.92 -1.71 -22.66
C ARG A 111 0.70 -2.32 -23.33
N ASP A 112 0.87 -3.49 -23.92
CA ASP A 112 -0.24 -4.25 -24.47
C ASP A 112 -1.22 -4.70 -23.37
N PRO A 113 -2.52 -4.76 -23.68
CA PRO A 113 -3.51 -5.34 -22.79
C PRO A 113 -3.15 -6.77 -22.38
N ILE A 114 -3.46 -7.13 -21.13
CA ILE A 114 -3.32 -8.51 -20.65
C ILE A 114 -4.65 -9.21 -20.91
N GLU A 115 -4.73 -10.08 -21.91
CA GLU A 115 -5.99 -10.74 -22.30
C GLU A 115 -6.26 -12.04 -21.52
N GLU A 116 -5.31 -12.50 -20.69
CA GLU A 116 -5.48 -13.72 -19.90
C GLU A 116 -6.68 -13.62 -18.94
N VAL A 117 -7.46 -14.69 -18.90
CA VAL A 117 -8.62 -14.87 -18.02
C VAL A 117 -8.62 -16.31 -17.52
N TRP A 118 -8.84 -16.50 -16.22
CA TRP A 118 -9.00 -17.84 -15.64
C TRP A 118 -10.47 -18.24 -15.63
N GLN A 119 -10.75 -19.50 -15.91
CA GLN A 119 -12.11 -20.05 -15.91
C GLN A 119 -12.21 -21.20 -14.92
N GLN A 120 -13.23 -21.18 -14.08
CA GLN A 120 -13.50 -22.25 -13.12
C GLN A 120 -15.01 -22.34 -12.87
N HIS A 121 -15.59 -23.54 -12.96
CA HIS A 121 -17.03 -23.78 -12.73
C HIS A 121 -17.97 -22.84 -13.49
N GLY A 122 -17.63 -22.46 -14.73
CA GLY A 122 -18.43 -21.53 -15.55
C GLY A 122 -18.36 -20.06 -15.13
N ARG A 123 -17.43 -19.69 -14.22
CA ARG A 123 -17.14 -18.32 -13.81
C ARG A 123 -15.76 -17.89 -14.31
N PHE A 124 -15.58 -16.58 -14.45
CA PHE A 124 -14.37 -15.96 -15.01
C PHE A 124 -13.64 -15.15 -13.94
N PHE A 125 -12.34 -15.34 -13.78
CA PHE A 125 -11.53 -14.66 -12.76
C PHE A 125 -10.42 -13.85 -13.41
N ASP A 126 -10.23 -12.63 -12.91
CA ASP A 126 -9.17 -11.72 -13.38
C ASP A 126 -7.83 -12.13 -12.72
N PRO A 127 -6.82 -12.60 -13.49
CA PRO A 127 -5.51 -12.95 -12.93
C PRO A 127 -4.84 -11.80 -12.17
N LEU A 128 -5.21 -10.56 -12.49
CA LEU A 128 -4.68 -9.36 -11.87
C LEU A 128 -5.45 -8.95 -10.61
N ARG A 129 -6.64 -9.50 -10.40
CA ARG A 129 -7.56 -9.16 -9.30
C ARG A 129 -8.48 -10.35 -8.95
N PRO A 130 -7.93 -11.54 -8.61
CA PRO A 130 -8.68 -12.79 -8.58
C PRO A 130 -9.76 -12.86 -7.50
N VAL A 131 -9.72 -11.97 -6.51
CA VAL A 131 -10.66 -11.92 -5.38
C VAL A 131 -11.59 -10.72 -5.41
N ILE A 132 -11.54 -9.92 -6.49
CA ILE A 132 -12.24 -8.64 -6.54
C ILE A 132 -13.75 -8.80 -6.71
N GLU A 133 -14.12 -9.86 -7.40
CA GLU A 133 -15.49 -10.28 -7.68
C GLU A 133 -15.72 -11.61 -6.96
N PRO A 134 -16.46 -11.62 -5.83
CA PRO A 134 -16.75 -12.84 -5.10
C PRO A 134 -17.41 -13.89 -5.99
N GLY A 135 -16.79 -15.07 -6.11
CA GLY A 135 -17.28 -16.14 -6.99
C GLY A 135 -16.99 -15.92 -8.49
N GLY A 136 -16.18 -14.93 -8.85
CA GLY A 136 -15.79 -14.61 -10.23
C GLY A 136 -16.91 -13.91 -11.02
N PHE A 137 -16.59 -13.42 -12.21
CA PHE A 137 -17.51 -12.76 -13.14
C PHE A 137 -18.37 -13.76 -13.93
N ALA A 138 -19.50 -13.30 -14.46
CA ALA A 138 -20.39 -14.12 -15.30
C ALA A 138 -19.86 -14.32 -16.72
N SER A 139 -19.05 -13.38 -17.22
CA SER A 139 -18.42 -13.47 -18.53
C SER A 139 -17.05 -12.78 -18.56
N ALA A 140 -16.25 -13.10 -19.58
CA ALA A 140 -15.00 -12.37 -19.85
C ALA A 140 -15.27 -10.90 -20.17
N GLU A 141 -16.37 -10.58 -20.85
CA GLU A 141 -16.77 -9.19 -21.16
C GLU A 141 -17.00 -8.38 -19.88
N GLU A 142 -17.69 -8.95 -18.90
CA GLU A 142 -17.93 -8.30 -17.60
C GLU A 142 -16.62 -8.06 -16.85
N LEU A 143 -15.71 -9.04 -16.87
CA LEU A 143 -14.37 -8.95 -16.28
C LEU A 143 -13.57 -7.79 -16.91
N PHE A 144 -13.52 -7.73 -18.24
CA PHE A 144 -12.81 -6.66 -18.95
C PHE A 144 -13.48 -5.30 -18.75
N GLY A 145 -14.81 -5.21 -18.71
CA GLY A 145 -15.53 -3.97 -18.37
C GLY A 145 -15.21 -3.48 -16.95
N SER A 146 -15.14 -4.40 -15.99
CA SER A 146 -14.66 -4.13 -14.63
C SER A 146 -13.20 -3.69 -14.61
N ARG A 147 -12.37 -4.21 -15.52
CA ARG A 147 -10.96 -3.79 -15.67
C ARG A 147 -10.86 -2.37 -16.23
N GLU A 148 -11.61 -2.03 -17.26
CA GLU A 148 -11.63 -0.67 -17.79
C GLU A 148 -12.08 0.37 -16.75
N SER A 149 -13.03 -0.01 -15.89
CA SER A 149 -13.48 0.82 -14.77
C SER A 149 -12.35 1.14 -13.79
N VAL A 150 -11.55 0.14 -13.37
CA VAL A 150 -10.40 0.38 -12.47
C VAL A 150 -9.27 1.12 -13.18
N LEU A 151 -9.04 0.89 -14.48
CA LEU A 151 -8.04 1.64 -15.25
C LEU A 151 -8.41 3.14 -15.32
N ALA A 152 -9.69 3.45 -15.50
CA ALA A 152 -10.20 4.82 -15.41
C ALA A 152 -10.02 5.42 -14.00
N ALA A 153 -10.30 4.64 -12.95
CA ALA A 153 -10.09 5.07 -11.57
C ALA A 153 -8.60 5.33 -11.24
N ILE A 154 -7.67 4.51 -11.75
CA ILE A 154 -6.22 4.72 -11.62
C ILE A 154 -5.81 6.04 -12.27
N ARG A 155 -6.29 6.33 -13.49
CA ARG A 155 -6.03 7.62 -14.16
C ARG A 155 -6.50 8.79 -13.28
N ARG A 156 -7.73 8.74 -12.79
CA ARG A 156 -8.29 9.75 -11.87
C ARG A 156 -7.46 9.91 -10.60
N ALA A 157 -7.11 8.81 -9.94
CA ALA A 157 -6.30 8.83 -8.72
C ALA A 157 -4.95 9.52 -8.94
N VAL A 158 -4.28 9.27 -10.06
CA VAL A 158 -3.00 9.90 -10.39
C VAL A 158 -3.16 11.37 -10.79
N GLU A 159 -4.13 11.68 -11.66
CA GLU A 159 -4.31 13.01 -12.25
C GLU A 159 -4.93 14.03 -11.28
N GLU A 160 -5.79 13.57 -10.36
CA GLU A 160 -6.57 14.43 -9.47
C GLU A 160 -6.05 14.49 -8.02
N ALA A 161 -5.22 13.53 -7.60
CA ALA A 161 -4.68 13.53 -6.23
C ALA A 161 -3.65 14.65 -6.01
N HIS A 162 -3.59 15.12 -4.77
CA HIS A 162 -2.51 15.99 -4.31
C HIS A 162 -1.39 15.16 -3.69
N VAL A 163 -1.75 14.07 -3.01
CA VAL A 163 -0.83 13.13 -2.39
C VAL A 163 -1.22 11.71 -2.82
N PHE A 164 -0.25 10.94 -3.29
CA PHE A 164 -0.38 9.50 -3.51
C PHE A 164 0.44 8.76 -2.46
N VAL A 165 -0.22 8.02 -1.58
CA VAL A 165 0.44 7.17 -0.59
C VAL A 165 0.61 5.77 -1.18
N PHE A 166 1.85 5.31 -1.26
CA PHE A 166 2.16 3.94 -1.66
C PHE A 166 2.81 3.16 -0.51
N THR A 167 2.09 2.16 0.00
CA THR A 167 2.59 1.26 1.05
C THR A 167 3.27 0.06 0.40
N MET A 168 4.60 0.07 0.35
CA MET A 168 5.42 -0.98 -0.24
C MET A 168 5.24 -2.29 0.54
N GLY A 169 4.79 -3.34 -0.15
CA GLY A 169 4.38 -4.59 0.46
C GLY A 169 5.52 -5.60 0.57
N LEU A 170 5.92 -6.15 -0.57
CA LEU A 170 6.74 -7.35 -0.69
C LEU A 170 7.74 -7.23 -1.85
N THR A 171 8.78 -8.05 -1.83
CA THR A 171 9.70 -8.25 -2.97
C THR A 171 9.37 -9.50 -3.78
N GLU A 172 8.50 -10.38 -3.28
CA GLU A 172 8.12 -11.63 -3.94
C GLU A 172 6.88 -11.43 -4.84
N SER A 173 6.87 -12.11 -5.98
CA SER A 173 5.77 -12.10 -6.96
C SER A 173 5.70 -13.40 -7.75
N TRP A 174 4.55 -13.65 -8.37
CA TRP A 174 4.37 -14.68 -9.39
C TRP A 174 4.14 -14.02 -10.75
N ARG A 175 4.76 -14.57 -11.79
CA ARG A 175 4.78 -13.97 -13.13
C ARG A 175 4.43 -14.96 -14.21
N ASN A 176 3.82 -14.45 -15.28
CA ASN A 176 3.75 -15.17 -16.54
C ASN A 176 5.14 -15.10 -17.19
N LEU A 177 5.79 -16.25 -17.39
CA LEU A 177 7.17 -16.33 -17.88
C LEU A 177 7.30 -15.89 -19.35
N GLN A 178 6.24 -16.04 -20.14
CA GLN A 178 6.20 -15.69 -21.56
C GLN A 178 5.79 -14.22 -21.77
N ALA A 179 4.70 -13.81 -21.14
CA ALA A 179 4.10 -12.48 -21.31
C ALA A 179 4.67 -11.41 -20.36
N GLY A 180 5.44 -11.82 -19.34
CA GLY A 180 6.21 -10.92 -18.48
C GLY A 180 5.37 -10.02 -17.55
N PHE A 181 4.12 -10.41 -17.26
CA PHE A 181 3.25 -9.68 -16.34
C PHE A 181 3.18 -10.36 -14.96
N GLU A 182 2.84 -9.59 -13.93
CA GLU A 182 2.68 -10.10 -12.56
C GLU A 182 1.22 -10.44 -12.27
N TYR A 183 1.01 -11.62 -11.69
CA TYR A 183 -0.25 -12.03 -11.09
C TYR A 183 -0.41 -11.38 -9.72
N ALA A 184 -1.66 -11.15 -9.30
CA ALA A 184 -1.93 -10.67 -7.95
C ALA A 184 -1.57 -11.71 -6.87
N LEU A 185 -1.74 -12.99 -7.22
CA LEU A 185 -1.47 -14.15 -6.36
C LEU A 185 -0.89 -15.30 -7.20
N CYS A 186 -0.29 -16.27 -6.53
CA CYS A 186 0.08 -17.53 -7.18
C CYS A 186 -1.18 -18.19 -7.78
N PRO A 187 -1.21 -18.50 -9.09
CA PRO A 187 -2.33 -19.21 -9.71
C PRO A 187 -2.59 -20.55 -8.99
N GLY A 188 -3.86 -20.90 -8.79
CA GLY A 188 -4.26 -22.10 -8.06
C GLY A 188 -4.43 -21.93 -6.54
N THR A 189 -4.05 -20.79 -5.96
CA THR A 189 -4.27 -20.53 -4.51
C THR A 189 -5.70 -20.07 -4.20
N THR A 190 -6.31 -19.29 -5.10
CA THR A 190 -7.71 -18.85 -4.97
C THR A 190 -8.52 -19.14 -6.22
N ALA A 191 -7.94 -18.93 -7.40
CA ALA A 191 -8.50 -19.25 -8.70
C ALA A 191 -7.36 -19.54 -9.69
N GLY A 192 -7.72 -20.04 -10.87
CA GLY A 192 -6.74 -20.47 -11.88
C GLY A 192 -6.08 -21.80 -11.54
N THR A 193 -5.14 -22.23 -12.39
CA THR A 193 -4.40 -23.48 -12.23
C THR A 193 -2.92 -23.19 -12.31
N PHE A 194 -2.15 -23.69 -11.35
CA PHE A 194 -0.70 -23.57 -11.39
C PHE A 194 -0.11 -24.42 -12.51
N ASP A 195 0.94 -23.89 -13.14
CA ASP A 195 1.70 -24.50 -14.23
C ASP A 195 3.12 -23.94 -14.14
N ALA A 196 4.10 -24.80 -13.89
CA ALA A 196 5.48 -24.40 -13.68
C ALA A 196 6.17 -23.91 -14.96
N GLU A 197 5.64 -24.23 -16.16
CA GLU A 197 6.18 -23.75 -17.44
C GLU A 197 5.70 -22.33 -17.77
N THR A 198 4.54 -21.94 -17.23
CA THR A 198 3.94 -20.62 -17.45
C THR A 198 4.15 -19.69 -16.26
N HIS A 199 4.13 -20.20 -15.04
CA HIS A 199 4.10 -19.43 -13.80
C HIS A 199 5.43 -19.51 -13.05
N GLY A 200 6.15 -18.40 -13.03
CA GLY A 200 7.45 -18.27 -12.37
C GLY A 200 7.39 -17.48 -11.07
N PHE A 201 7.99 -18.01 -10.02
CA PHE A 201 8.31 -17.24 -8.81
C PHE A 201 9.43 -16.24 -9.11
N HIS A 202 9.29 -15.01 -8.61
CA HIS A 202 10.31 -13.99 -8.73
C HIS A 202 10.45 -13.17 -7.44
N ASN A 203 11.66 -13.16 -6.87
CA ASN A 203 12.03 -12.27 -5.78
C ASN A 203 12.88 -11.11 -6.32
N HIS A 204 12.24 -9.95 -6.40
CA HIS A 204 12.82 -8.73 -6.94
C HIS A 204 14.04 -8.26 -6.16
N GLN A 205 15.11 -7.95 -6.89
CA GLN A 205 16.31 -7.37 -6.31
C GLN A 205 16.19 -5.85 -6.19
N MET A 206 16.93 -5.25 -5.26
CA MET A 206 16.91 -3.80 -4.98
C MET A 206 16.98 -2.92 -6.23
N GLY A 207 17.91 -3.22 -7.16
CA GLY A 207 18.08 -2.44 -8.39
C GLY A 207 16.84 -2.45 -9.29
N ALA A 208 16.20 -3.61 -9.46
CA ALA A 208 14.98 -3.74 -10.26
C ALA A 208 13.81 -2.97 -9.63
N ILE A 209 13.64 -3.07 -8.31
CA ILE A 209 12.59 -2.34 -7.57
C ILE A 209 12.79 -0.84 -7.71
N LEU A 210 14.02 -0.36 -7.56
CA LEU A 210 14.36 1.06 -7.69
C LEU A 210 14.05 1.57 -9.10
N ASP A 211 14.44 0.82 -10.14
CA ASP A 211 14.17 1.19 -11.52
C ASP A 211 12.68 1.22 -11.86
N ASP A 212 11.91 0.25 -11.35
CA ASP A 212 10.46 0.23 -11.54
C ASP A 212 9.79 1.37 -10.79
N MET A 213 10.20 1.67 -9.56
CA MET A 213 9.71 2.84 -8.83
C MET A 213 10.06 4.15 -9.54
N ARG A 214 11.24 4.30 -10.13
CA ARG A 214 11.58 5.48 -10.95
C ARG A 214 10.66 5.60 -12.16
N LYS A 215 10.32 4.50 -12.83
CA LYS A 215 9.36 4.50 -13.95
C LYS A 215 7.95 4.88 -13.48
N VAL A 216 7.47 4.30 -12.37
CA VAL A 216 6.19 4.64 -11.71
C VAL A 216 6.11 6.14 -11.45
N LEU A 217 7.10 6.67 -10.73
CA LEU A 217 7.14 8.09 -10.34
C LEU A 217 7.22 9.00 -11.56
N ARG A 218 7.97 8.61 -12.60
CA ARG A 218 8.03 9.34 -13.87
C ARG A 218 6.68 9.35 -14.60
N ILE A 219 5.96 8.23 -14.66
CA ILE A 219 4.63 8.16 -15.26
C ILE A 219 3.68 9.08 -14.50
N MET A 220 3.58 8.91 -13.18
CA MET A 220 2.70 9.72 -12.33
C MET A 220 3.01 11.21 -12.44
N LYS A 221 4.28 11.60 -12.35
CA LYS A 221 4.70 13.01 -12.41
C LYS A 221 4.49 13.66 -13.78
N ARG A 222 4.52 12.87 -14.87
CA ARG A 222 4.18 13.38 -16.21
C ARG A 222 2.69 13.73 -16.33
N ARG A 223 1.82 12.95 -15.70
CA ARG A 223 0.36 13.15 -15.72
C ARG A 223 -0.09 14.21 -14.72
N ASN A 224 0.57 14.27 -13.56
CA ASN A 224 0.28 15.25 -12.53
C ASN A 224 1.57 15.86 -11.98
N LYS A 225 1.91 17.07 -12.47
CA LYS A 225 3.10 17.81 -12.05
C LYS A 225 3.04 18.27 -10.60
N ARG A 226 1.86 18.35 -9.99
CA ARG A 226 1.66 18.80 -8.60
C ARG A 226 1.65 17.65 -7.60
N LEU A 227 1.55 16.40 -8.08
CA LEU A 227 1.52 15.23 -7.23
C LEU A 227 2.77 15.15 -6.34
N ARG A 228 2.53 14.93 -5.05
CA ARG A 228 3.49 14.48 -4.06
C ARG A 228 3.25 12.99 -3.79
N VAL A 229 4.31 12.25 -3.54
CA VAL A 229 4.24 10.82 -3.25
C VAL A 229 4.77 10.58 -1.85
N LEU A 230 3.99 9.90 -1.03
CA LEU A 230 4.41 9.44 0.29
C LEU A 230 4.60 7.93 0.24
N LEU A 231 5.83 7.49 0.41
CA LEU A 231 6.15 6.08 0.54
C LEU A 231 6.06 5.68 2.01
N THR A 232 5.70 4.43 2.23
CA THR A 232 5.91 3.76 3.51
C THR A 232 6.12 2.27 3.27
N VAL A 233 6.81 1.58 4.17
CA VAL A 233 6.96 0.12 4.12
C VAL A 233 5.93 -0.51 5.04
N SER A 234 5.27 -1.56 4.55
CA SER A 234 4.29 -2.32 5.33
C SER A 234 4.96 -3.05 6.50
N PRO A 235 4.51 -2.86 7.75
CA PRO A 235 5.03 -3.59 8.91
C PRO A 235 4.60 -5.05 8.96
N VAL A 236 3.59 -5.44 8.17
CA VAL A 236 3.03 -6.79 8.15
C VAL A 236 4.05 -7.79 7.55
N PRO A 237 4.48 -8.81 8.30
CA PRO A 237 5.30 -9.92 7.81
C PRO A 237 4.67 -10.69 6.65
N LEU A 238 5.48 -11.41 5.88
CA LEU A 238 4.96 -12.32 4.85
C LEU A 238 4.11 -13.40 5.50
N THR A 239 3.00 -13.78 4.86
CA THR A 239 2.23 -14.95 5.27
C THR A 239 3.01 -16.24 4.97
N ALA A 240 3.57 -16.30 3.77
CA ALA A 240 4.35 -17.44 3.26
C ALA A 240 5.42 -16.92 2.29
N THR A 241 6.46 -17.73 2.05
CA THR A 241 7.51 -17.43 1.06
C THR A 241 7.72 -18.62 0.14
N ALA A 242 7.88 -18.35 -1.15
CA ALA A 242 8.23 -19.37 -2.15
C ALA A 242 9.74 -19.38 -2.48
N SER A 243 10.54 -18.59 -1.76
CA SER A 243 11.99 -18.51 -1.94
C SER A 243 12.77 -19.75 -1.47
N GLY A 244 12.12 -20.69 -0.79
CA GLY A 244 12.75 -21.82 -0.11
C GLY A 244 13.48 -21.43 1.19
N GLN A 245 13.41 -20.16 1.60
CA GLN A 245 13.96 -19.70 2.87
C GLN A 245 12.93 -19.78 3.99
N HIS A 246 13.40 -19.60 5.23
CA HIS A 246 12.51 -19.43 6.37
C HIS A 246 11.72 -18.10 6.25
N VAL A 247 10.41 -18.10 6.52
CA VAL A 247 9.55 -16.91 6.32
C VAL A 247 10.02 -15.67 7.08
N LEU A 248 10.62 -15.85 8.26
CA LEU A 248 11.23 -14.78 9.05
C LEU A 248 12.41 -14.10 8.32
N THR A 249 13.32 -14.89 7.73
CA THR A 249 14.49 -14.33 7.02
C THR A 249 14.06 -13.70 5.71
N ALA A 250 13.14 -14.33 4.98
CA ALA A 250 12.55 -13.77 3.76
C ALA A 250 11.82 -12.43 4.04
N THR A 251 11.06 -12.36 5.14
CA THR A 251 10.42 -11.13 5.59
C THR A 251 11.44 -10.05 5.89
N THR A 252 12.46 -10.37 6.68
CA THR A 252 13.49 -9.39 7.07
C THR A 252 14.21 -8.84 5.83
N TYR A 253 14.57 -9.70 4.87
CA TYR A 253 15.16 -9.29 3.60
C TYR A 253 14.22 -8.37 2.81
N SER A 254 12.98 -8.80 2.58
CA SER A 254 11.97 -8.08 1.82
C SER A 254 11.77 -6.65 2.35
N LYS A 255 11.53 -6.49 3.66
CA LYS A 255 11.29 -5.18 4.26
C LYS A 255 12.53 -4.29 4.25
N SER A 256 13.71 -4.88 4.47
CA SER A 256 14.98 -4.13 4.45
C SER A 256 15.29 -3.58 3.06
N VAL A 257 15.09 -4.38 2.01
CA VAL A 257 15.28 -3.95 0.62
C VAL A 257 14.30 -2.83 0.25
N LEU A 258 13.00 -3.00 0.55
CA LEU A 258 12.00 -1.97 0.26
C LEU A 258 12.30 -0.67 1.01
N ARG A 259 12.76 -0.76 2.26
CA ARG A 259 13.15 0.41 3.06
C ARG A 259 14.36 1.14 2.48
N ALA A 260 15.36 0.41 2.01
CA ALA A 260 16.53 0.98 1.35
C ALA A 260 16.13 1.71 0.05
N VAL A 261 15.28 1.10 -0.77
CA VAL A 261 14.74 1.73 -2.00
C VAL A 261 13.97 3.01 -1.66
N ALA A 262 13.09 2.98 -0.66
CA ALA A 262 12.34 4.16 -0.24
C ALA A 262 13.27 5.30 0.20
N GLY A 263 14.31 5.00 0.97
CA GLY A 263 15.33 5.99 1.39
C GLY A 263 16.03 6.63 0.20
N GLN A 264 16.51 5.80 -0.74
CA GLN A 264 17.17 6.31 -1.93
C GLN A 264 16.26 7.20 -2.79
N LEU A 265 14.98 6.85 -2.95
CA LEU A 265 14.02 7.67 -3.70
C LEU A 265 13.72 9.00 -3.01
N VAL A 266 13.71 9.02 -1.68
CA VAL A 266 13.56 10.26 -0.89
C VAL A 266 14.76 11.16 -1.09
N ASP A 267 15.98 10.63 -1.09
CA ASP A 267 17.19 11.44 -1.31
C ASP A 267 17.28 11.98 -2.74
N GLU A 268 16.79 11.22 -3.73
CA GLU A 268 16.85 11.59 -5.15
C GLU A 268 15.75 12.58 -5.59
N LEU A 269 14.58 12.60 -4.93
CA LEU A 269 13.38 13.26 -5.45
C LEU A 269 12.63 14.11 -4.41
N ASP A 270 12.62 15.43 -4.61
CA ASP A 270 11.97 16.40 -3.70
C ASP A 270 10.45 16.24 -3.53
N PHE A 271 9.79 15.53 -4.45
CA PHE A 271 8.35 15.27 -4.39
C PHE A 271 8.01 13.92 -3.78
N VAL A 272 9.02 13.16 -3.34
CA VAL A 272 8.89 11.88 -2.66
C VAL A 272 9.35 12.04 -1.21
N ASP A 273 8.55 11.51 -0.30
CA ASP A 273 8.84 11.47 1.13
C ASP A 273 8.58 10.06 1.69
N TYR A 274 9.07 9.75 2.88
CA TYR A 274 8.90 8.46 3.54
C TYR A 274 8.35 8.62 4.96
N PHE A 275 7.22 7.98 5.23
CA PHE A 275 6.65 7.89 6.57
C PHE A 275 7.02 6.54 7.24
N PRO A 276 7.62 6.54 8.45
CA PRO A 276 8.21 5.34 9.06
C PRO A 276 7.20 4.44 9.80
N SER A 277 6.11 4.03 9.16
CA SER A 277 5.18 3.09 9.81
C SER A 277 5.79 1.71 10.07
N TYR A 278 6.75 1.30 9.24
CA TYR A 278 7.48 0.05 9.44
C TYR A 278 8.25 0.05 10.75
N GLU A 279 9.06 1.09 10.98
CA GLU A 279 9.91 1.21 12.16
C GLU A 279 9.09 1.40 13.43
N ILE A 280 8.02 2.20 13.39
CA ILE A 280 7.12 2.40 14.54
C ILE A 280 6.53 1.07 15.01
N VAL A 281 6.24 0.14 14.11
CA VAL A 281 5.63 -1.15 14.49
C VAL A 281 6.68 -2.21 14.83
N THR A 282 7.76 -2.30 14.06
CA THR A 282 8.66 -3.46 14.08
C THR A 282 9.91 -3.26 14.93
N HIS A 283 10.28 -2.03 15.28
CA HIS A 283 11.54 -1.78 15.94
C HIS A 283 11.59 -2.43 17.35
N PRO A 284 12.71 -3.05 17.77
CA PRO A 284 12.80 -3.79 19.04
C PRO A 284 12.41 -3.01 20.31
N ILE A 285 12.51 -1.68 20.27
CA ILE A 285 12.08 -0.81 21.38
C ILE A 285 10.60 -0.99 21.74
N TYR A 286 9.77 -1.33 20.76
CA TYR A 286 8.34 -1.56 20.93
C TYR A 286 8.02 -3.00 21.36
N ARG A 287 9.02 -3.89 21.44
CA ARG A 287 8.90 -5.24 21.99
C ARG A 287 7.73 -6.06 21.40
N GLY A 288 7.43 -5.85 20.13
CA GLY A 288 6.33 -6.52 19.43
C GLY A 288 4.92 -6.18 19.93
N MET A 289 4.75 -5.16 20.78
CA MET A 289 3.47 -4.87 21.45
C MET A 289 2.31 -4.51 20.51
N PHE A 290 2.61 -4.20 19.25
CA PHE A 290 1.63 -3.84 18.24
C PHE A 290 1.18 -5.02 17.37
N PHE A 291 1.77 -6.20 17.58
CA PHE A 291 1.32 -7.42 16.91
C PHE A 291 0.29 -8.15 17.75
N ALA A 292 -0.71 -8.71 17.07
CA ALA A 292 -1.63 -9.69 17.63
C ALA A 292 -0.90 -11.00 18.00
N PRO A 293 -1.55 -11.96 18.70
CA PRO A 293 -0.89 -13.20 19.11
C PRO A 293 -0.23 -14.00 17.98
N ASN A 294 -0.74 -13.88 16.74
CA ASN A 294 -0.15 -14.52 15.55
C ASN A 294 1.17 -13.86 15.07
N GLN A 295 1.66 -12.82 15.75
CA GLN A 295 2.89 -12.09 15.44
C GLN A 295 2.93 -11.49 14.02
N ARG A 296 1.76 -11.29 13.38
CA ARG A 296 1.65 -10.77 12.02
C ARG A 296 0.62 -9.65 11.88
N THR A 297 -0.59 -9.86 12.40
CA THR A 297 -1.66 -8.87 12.34
C THR A 297 -1.34 -7.70 13.26
N ILE A 298 -1.53 -6.47 12.80
CA ILE A 298 -1.34 -5.28 13.64
C ILE A 298 -2.63 -4.99 14.39
N VAL A 299 -2.55 -4.83 15.71
CA VAL A 299 -3.72 -4.47 16.53
C VAL A 299 -4.11 -3.01 16.32
N HIS A 300 -5.37 -2.67 16.58
CA HIS A 300 -5.91 -1.32 16.37
C HIS A 300 -5.09 -0.25 17.10
N GLU A 301 -4.68 -0.53 18.33
CA GLU A 301 -3.86 0.35 19.15
C GLU A 301 -2.50 0.65 18.50
N GLY A 302 -1.92 -0.32 17.79
CA GLY A 302 -0.69 -0.12 17.03
C GLY A 302 -0.89 0.79 15.82
N VAL A 303 -2.01 0.60 15.09
CA VAL A 303 -2.41 1.50 14.01
C VAL A 303 -2.63 2.92 14.53
N ASP A 304 -3.28 3.08 15.68
CA ASP A 304 -3.50 4.39 16.31
C ASP A 304 -2.19 5.09 16.66
N VAL A 305 -1.21 4.37 17.22
CA VAL A 305 0.12 4.93 17.53
C VAL A 305 0.84 5.38 16.26
N VAL A 306 0.82 4.56 15.20
CA VAL A 306 1.40 4.93 13.90
C VAL A 306 0.74 6.21 13.40
N MET A 307 -0.58 6.24 13.34
CA MET A 307 -1.30 7.38 12.80
C MET A 307 -1.18 8.61 13.68
N GLN A 308 -1.08 8.47 15.00
CA GLN A 308 -0.81 9.59 15.89
C GLN A 308 0.55 10.23 15.60
N ASN A 309 1.60 9.43 15.39
CA ASN A 309 2.90 9.97 14.96
C ASN A 309 2.80 10.71 13.63
N PHE A 310 2.05 10.17 12.65
CA PHE A 310 1.83 10.85 11.37
C PHE A 310 1.25 12.26 11.54
N PHE A 311 0.21 12.42 12.39
CA PHE A 311 -0.42 13.73 12.60
C PHE A 311 0.41 14.65 13.49
N ASP A 312 1.00 14.12 14.57
CA ASP A 312 1.87 14.87 15.47
C ASP A 312 3.06 15.47 14.69
N ASP A 313 3.70 14.68 13.83
CA ASP A 313 4.86 15.12 13.04
C ASP A 313 4.46 16.15 11.95
N GLN A 314 3.26 16.01 11.34
CA GLN A 314 2.70 17.04 10.44
C GLN A 314 2.40 18.35 11.17
N THR A 315 1.81 18.30 12.37
CA THR A 315 1.53 19.47 13.20
C THR A 315 2.83 20.11 13.69
N ALA A 316 3.81 19.32 14.12
CA ALA A 316 5.10 19.84 14.57
C ALA A 316 5.84 20.60 13.46
N ALA A 317 5.82 20.08 12.23
CA ALA A 317 6.51 20.70 11.09
C ALA A 317 5.78 21.92 10.50
N PHE A 318 4.44 21.91 10.46
CA PHE A 318 3.67 22.92 9.71
C PHE A 318 2.65 23.71 10.54
N GLY A 319 2.59 23.46 11.85
CA GLY A 319 1.56 23.96 12.76
C GLY A 319 0.17 23.36 12.49
N ASP A 320 -0.77 23.66 13.37
CA ASP A 320 -2.15 23.21 13.21
C ASP A 320 -2.79 23.78 11.92
N GLU A 321 -3.66 22.97 11.29
CA GLU A 321 -4.53 23.47 10.24
C GLU A 321 -5.60 24.35 10.87
N LYS A 322 -5.72 25.61 10.41
CA LYS A 322 -6.81 26.49 10.84
C LYS A 322 -8.16 25.79 10.58
N PRO A 323 -9.11 25.82 11.54
CA PRO A 323 -10.41 25.20 11.35
C PRO A 323 -11.06 25.77 10.10
N THR A 324 -11.18 24.93 9.07
CA THR A 324 -11.93 25.28 7.86
C THR A 324 -13.39 24.94 8.14
N PRO A 325 -14.37 25.80 7.79
CA PRO A 325 -15.78 25.48 7.97
C PRO A 325 -16.06 24.11 7.34
N ALA A 326 -16.69 23.23 8.12
CA ALA A 326 -16.95 21.85 7.73
C ALA A 326 -17.65 21.84 6.35
N ARG A 327 -16.89 21.50 5.31
CA ARG A 327 -17.46 21.19 4.01
C ARG A 327 -18.39 20.02 4.26
N LYS A 328 -19.67 20.08 3.85
CA LYS A 328 -20.60 18.95 3.93
C LYS A 328 -19.85 17.73 3.42
N ALA A 329 -19.41 16.87 4.34
CA ALA A 329 -18.75 15.64 3.97
C ALA A 329 -19.79 14.92 3.10
N ARG A 330 -19.45 14.59 1.85
CA ARG A 330 -20.13 13.45 1.25
C ARG A 330 -19.97 12.35 2.29
N PRO A 331 -21.05 11.70 2.76
CA PRO A 331 -20.90 10.61 3.69
C PRO A 331 -19.83 9.72 3.08
N ALA A 332 -18.69 9.58 3.77
CA ALA A 332 -17.86 8.42 3.50
C ALA A 332 -18.85 7.27 3.58
N ALA A 333 -18.95 6.46 2.52
CA ALA A 333 -19.64 5.19 2.66
C ALA A 333 -19.13 4.60 3.97
N PRO A 334 -20.01 4.19 4.91
CA PRO A 334 -19.54 3.63 6.17
C PRO A 334 -18.47 2.61 5.78
N GLY A 335 -17.22 2.90 6.16
CA GLY A 335 -16.16 1.92 6.00
C GLY A 335 -16.68 0.66 6.68
N PRO A 336 -16.43 -0.54 6.14
CA PRO A 336 -16.94 -1.76 6.75
C PRO A 336 -16.67 -1.72 8.25
N GLY A 337 -17.72 -1.62 9.06
CA GLY A 337 -17.58 -1.52 10.50
C GLY A 337 -16.87 -2.77 11.00
N CYS A 338 -15.75 -2.65 11.71
CA CYS A 338 -14.93 -3.76 12.21
C CYS A 338 -14.82 -4.98 11.27
N GLY A 339 -14.89 -4.77 9.95
CA GLY A 339 -14.64 -5.78 8.95
C GLY A 339 -13.13 -5.94 8.85
N GLY A 340 -12.64 -7.17 8.98
CA GLY A 340 -11.21 -7.46 8.90
C GLY A 340 -10.55 -6.85 7.66
N VAL A 341 -9.26 -6.56 7.79
CA VAL A 341 -8.41 -6.08 6.70
C VAL A 341 -8.47 -7.06 5.53
N LYS A 342 -8.74 -6.56 4.31
CA LYS A 342 -8.75 -7.42 3.12
C LYS A 342 -7.33 -7.69 2.64
N CYS A 343 -6.85 -8.92 2.81
CA CYS A 343 -5.50 -9.30 2.46
C CYS A 343 -5.47 -10.60 1.66
N GLU A 344 -5.22 -10.51 0.35
CA GLU A 344 -5.09 -11.67 -0.53
C GLU A 344 -3.96 -12.60 -0.08
N GLU A 345 -2.84 -12.04 0.38
CA GLU A 345 -1.71 -12.82 0.90
C GLU A 345 -2.09 -13.66 2.13
N GLU A 346 -3.08 -13.27 2.94
CA GLU A 346 -3.52 -14.07 4.09
C GLU A 346 -4.19 -15.38 3.65
N MET A 347 -4.68 -15.48 2.42
CA MET A 347 -5.25 -16.70 1.87
C MET A 347 -4.20 -17.82 1.77
N LEU A 348 -2.91 -17.47 1.66
CA LEU A 348 -1.81 -18.44 1.70
C LEU A 348 -1.69 -19.14 3.06
N GLY A 349 -2.20 -18.52 4.13
CA GLY A 349 -2.18 -19.12 5.47
C GLY A 349 -3.07 -20.36 5.60
N ALA A 350 -4.02 -20.56 4.67
CA ALA A 350 -4.86 -21.76 4.66
C ALA A 350 -4.10 -23.06 4.34
N PHE A 351 -2.85 -22.95 3.86
CA PHE A 351 -2.00 -24.09 3.51
C PHE A 351 -0.93 -24.42 4.57
N ALA A 352 -0.97 -23.76 5.74
CA ALA A 352 0.00 -23.90 6.82
C ALA A 352 -0.40 -24.95 7.88
#